data_AF-A0A0K1E719-F1
#
_entry.id   AF-A0A0K1E719-F1
#
_cell.length_a   1.000
_cell.length_b   1.000
_cell.length_c   1.000
_cell.angle_alpha   90.00
_cell.angle_beta   90.00
_cell.angle_gamma   90.00
#
_symmetry.space_group_name_H-M   'P 1'
#
loop_
_entity.id
_entity.type
_entity.pdbx_description
1 polymer ?
#
loop_
_entity_poly.entity_id
_entity_poly.type
_entity_poly.pdbx_seq_one_letter_code
_entity_poly.pdbx_strand_id
1 'polypeptide(L)'
;MLARRACGVGRVLPFPSSRHASGYNDRVEHAGSRETRSFLSRRRRHLAGALALLAPLVLLTCGRATTPPEAGPARAVEDRDRAPATVTLLYTTDEHGWLLPSHEQGEVRGGAAELLAQWITREGHCPGSPGARTPEVQACKDPGTLALSGGDNATGPAISSYFQGVPMAEAMGRMGYAASAFGNHEFDFGSAGFLRNRSVSGMSYLAANLKVRGQGLAALELPAFAIYERRGIRIGVIGLATEDTLRTAMASRFDGIELESEEAALERVVPEAWRAEPDALVLIAHECPTKLEPILARHPEWRFSFVGGGHCHKKSETRVGDAPLVNPGWRLRSYARVQLEVDPRRPLGKRVLSNKAEIVEVSHPEGEAPADEGVARVGATWQAQLEQALGEPIGYTGGMERDSRALSHWIGTSWREVLGVDVAILNKGGIRQAVPRGEITKATVYSVLPFDNKLLVCSLKGREIVQHLGHREAVGVGITPGRNGRFTLDGGRPLDEDATYTVATVDFLYFGGDGFTFQGQDPSPRWTGVDWREPVISYTRTLVTTPTAPLEHKIH
;
A
#
# COMPACT_ATOMS: atom_id res chain seq x y z
N MET A 1 26.57 52.64 -19.60
CA MET A 1 26.30 51.93 -20.88
C MET A 1 26.99 50.57 -20.84
N LEU A 2 26.31 49.51 -21.29
CA LEU A 2 26.71 48.10 -21.43
C LEU A 2 26.82 47.30 -20.10
N ALA A 3 25.76 46.64 -19.61
CA ALA A 3 24.99 45.46 -20.09
C ALA A 3 25.64 44.11 -19.69
N ARG A 4 25.09 43.52 -18.60
CA ARG A 4 25.32 42.15 -18.14
C ARG A 4 24.36 41.19 -18.86
N ARG A 5 24.86 40.05 -19.35
CA ARG A 5 24.07 38.94 -19.90
C ARG A 5 23.61 38.02 -18.76
N ALA A 6 22.31 37.77 -18.68
CA ALA A 6 21.69 36.72 -17.88
C ALA A 6 21.47 35.47 -18.76
N CYS A 7 21.80 34.28 -18.24
CA CYS A 7 21.44 33.00 -18.85
C CYS A 7 20.03 32.59 -18.41
N GLY A 8 19.26 32.09 -19.37
CA GLY A 8 17.83 31.84 -19.28
C GLY A 8 17.45 30.57 -18.52
N VAL A 9 16.30 30.65 -17.88
CA VAL A 9 15.57 29.59 -17.19
C VAL A 9 14.88 28.68 -18.23
N GLY A 10 15.07 27.37 -18.07
CA GLY A 10 14.43 26.34 -18.88
C GLY A 10 12.93 26.26 -18.63
N ARG A 11 12.16 26.15 -19.71
CA ARG A 11 10.71 26.00 -19.75
C ARG A 11 10.25 24.68 -19.10
N VAL A 12 9.35 24.78 -18.13
CA VAL A 12 8.55 23.66 -17.61
C VAL A 12 7.40 23.39 -18.59
N LEU A 13 7.23 22.12 -19.00
CA LEU A 13 6.12 21.65 -19.83
C LEU A 13 4.84 21.51 -18.98
N PRO A 14 3.65 21.90 -19.48
CA PRO A 14 2.41 21.72 -18.74
C PRO A 14 1.88 20.28 -18.88
N PHE A 15 1.43 19.69 -17.77
CA PHE A 15 0.65 18.45 -17.75
C PHE A 15 -0.75 18.67 -18.38
N PRO A 16 -1.29 17.68 -19.10
CA PRO A 16 -2.59 17.82 -19.76
C PRO A 16 -3.74 17.71 -18.75
N SER A 17 -4.67 18.67 -18.83
CA SER A 17 -5.96 18.64 -18.14
C SER A 17 -6.91 17.66 -18.83
N SER A 18 -7.45 16.71 -18.08
CA SER A 18 -8.52 15.81 -18.53
C SER A 18 -9.85 16.57 -18.55
N ARG A 19 -10.23 17.08 -19.73
CA ARG A 19 -11.63 17.44 -20.01
C ARG A 19 -12.38 16.15 -20.38
N HIS A 20 -13.22 15.65 -19.48
CA HIS A 20 -14.24 14.67 -19.84
C HIS A 20 -15.34 15.35 -20.64
N ALA A 21 -15.48 14.94 -21.90
CA ALA A 21 -16.62 15.26 -22.74
C ALA A 21 -17.79 14.35 -22.36
N SER A 22 -18.88 14.95 -21.90
CA SER A 22 -20.21 14.33 -21.81
C SER A 22 -20.84 14.32 -23.20
N GLY A 23 -21.43 13.20 -23.62
CA GLY A 23 -22.23 13.16 -24.85
C GLY A 23 -22.51 11.75 -25.34
N TYR A 24 -23.22 10.93 -24.55
CA TYR A 24 -23.93 9.78 -25.07
C TYR A 24 -25.41 10.16 -25.15
N ASN A 25 -25.95 10.19 -26.37
CA ASN A 25 -27.36 10.47 -26.62
C ASN A 25 -27.95 9.21 -27.26
N ASP A 26 -28.97 8.66 -26.61
CA ASP A 26 -29.80 7.56 -27.08
C ASP A 26 -30.50 7.93 -28.38
N ARG A 27 -30.53 6.99 -29.33
CA ARG A 27 -31.69 6.75 -30.21
C ARG A 27 -31.78 5.27 -30.59
N VAL A 28 -32.86 4.67 -30.09
CA VAL A 28 -33.47 3.42 -30.55
C VAL A 28 -34.44 3.72 -31.71
N GLU A 29 -34.78 2.67 -32.47
CA GLU A 29 -35.71 2.54 -33.63
C GLU A 29 -34.99 2.55 -35.00
N HIS A 30 -35.20 1.63 -35.94
CA HIS A 30 -36.30 0.71 -36.21
C HIS A 30 -35.81 -0.51 -37.03
N ALA A 31 -36.61 -1.57 -36.97
CA ALA A 31 -36.45 -2.84 -37.68
C ALA A 31 -36.55 -2.73 -39.22
N GLY A 32 -35.91 -3.68 -39.92
CA GLY A 32 -36.05 -3.82 -41.37
C GLY A 32 -35.37 -5.09 -41.90
N SER A 33 -36.13 -6.18 -41.94
CA SER A 33 -35.83 -7.45 -42.59
C SER A 33 -35.36 -7.31 -44.05
N ARG A 34 -34.46 -8.21 -44.50
CA ARG A 34 -34.68 -9.06 -45.69
C ARG A 34 -33.52 -10.03 -45.93
N GLU A 35 -33.90 -11.30 -46.08
CA GLU A 35 -33.11 -12.39 -46.63
C GLU A 35 -32.62 -12.07 -48.06
N THR A 36 -31.50 -12.66 -48.49
CA THR A 36 -31.46 -13.55 -49.68
C THR A 36 -30.07 -14.16 -49.94
N ARG A 37 -30.05 -15.50 -49.86
CA ARG A 37 -29.46 -16.50 -50.76
C ARG A 37 -28.07 -16.31 -51.41
N SER A 38 -27.24 -17.31 -51.11
CA SER A 38 -26.22 -18.00 -51.89
C SER A 38 -26.02 -17.65 -53.37
N PHE A 39 -24.75 -17.64 -53.82
CA PHE A 39 -24.36 -18.26 -55.08
C PHE A 39 -22.90 -18.76 -55.05
N LEU A 40 -22.74 -20.06 -55.34
CA LEU A 40 -21.49 -20.74 -55.68
C LEU A 40 -21.20 -20.59 -57.19
N SER A 41 -19.93 -20.42 -57.58
CA SER A 41 -19.25 -21.18 -58.67
C SER A 41 -17.89 -20.53 -59.00
N ARG A 42 -16.77 -21.23 -58.74
CA ARG A 42 -15.93 -21.98 -59.69
C ARG A 42 -15.53 -21.22 -60.97
N ARG A 43 -14.21 -20.99 -61.14
CA ARG A 43 -13.41 -21.63 -62.21
C ARG A 43 -11.90 -21.48 -62.01
N ARG A 44 -11.21 -22.59 -62.28
CA ARG A 44 -9.77 -22.84 -62.25
C ARG A 44 -9.05 -22.19 -63.45
N ARG A 45 -7.76 -21.87 -63.31
CA ARG A 45 -6.72 -22.19 -64.30
C ARG A 45 -5.42 -22.60 -63.62
N HIS A 46 -4.82 -23.63 -64.20
CA HIS A 46 -3.60 -24.33 -63.81
C HIS A 46 -2.36 -23.57 -64.28
N LEU A 47 -1.28 -23.61 -63.50
CA LEU A 47 0.08 -23.74 -64.04
C LEU A 47 0.88 -24.67 -63.12
N ALA A 48 1.42 -25.71 -63.75
CA ALA A 48 2.32 -26.68 -63.16
C ALA A 48 3.75 -26.15 -63.20
N GLY A 49 4.50 -26.36 -62.13
CA GLY A 49 5.94 -26.16 -62.05
C GLY A 49 6.46 -26.99 -60.89
N ALA A 50 7.02 -28.15 -61.21
CA ALA A 50 7.68 -29.02 -60.23
C ALA A 50 9.08 -28.49 -59.92
N LEU A 51 9.46 -28.49 -58.64
CA LEU A 51 10.84 -28.75 -58.22
C LEU A 51 10.82 -29.28 -56.78
N ALA A 52 11.49 -30.41 -56.59
CA ALA A 52 11.64 -31.13 -55.33
C ALA A 52 12.39 -30.32 -54.27
N LEU A 53 12.13 -30.59 -52.98
CA LEU A 53 13.12 -30.57 -51.88
C LEU A 53 12.50 -31.06 -50.57
N LEU A 54 13.01 -32.20 -50.09
CA LEU A 54 13.29 -32.60 -48.70
C LEU A 54 12.25 -32.28 -47.61
N ALA A 55 11.53 -33.33 -47.19
CA ALA A 55 10.85 -33.37 -45.90
C ALA A 55 11.88 -33.54 -44.76
N PRO A 56 11.85 -32.73 -43.68
CA PRO A 56 12.56 -33.07 -42.46
C PRO A 56 11.73 -34.05 -41.65
N LEU A 57 12.36 -35.18 -41.35
CA LEU A 57 11.99 -36.15 -40.33
C LEU A 57 11.90 -35.40 -38.97
N VAL A 58 10.69 -35.17 -38.45
CA VAL A 58 10.51 -34.71 -37.07
C VAL A 58 10.73 -35.92 -36.17
N LEU A 59 11.97 -36.07 -35.70
CA LEU A 59 12.31 -36.95 -34.59
C LEU A 59 11.55 -36.47 -33.35
N LEU A 60 10.65 -37.31 -32.84
CA LEU A 60 10.19 -37.22 -31.45
C LEU A 60 11.42 -37.40 -30.56
N THR A 61 11.99 -36.29 -30.08
CA THR A 61 12.82 -36.32 -28.89
C THR A 61 11.89 -36.30 -27.70
N CYS A 62 11.79 -37.42 -27.00
CA CYS A 62 11.31 -37.41 -25.62
C CYS A 62 12.13 -36.36 -24.87
N GLY A 63 11.49 -35.26 -24.47
CA GLY A 63 12.05 -34.32 -23.53
C GLY A 63 12.36 -35.09 -22.26
N ARG A 64 13.64 -35.42 -22.06
CA ARG A 64 14.14 -35.83 -20.76
C ARG A 64 13.77 -34.71 -19.80
N ALA A 65 13.02 -35.06 -18.76
CA ALA A 65 12.89 -34.24 -17.57
C ALA A 65 14.30 -33.78 -17.19
N THR A 66 14.56 -32.48 -17.32
CA THR A 66 15.77 -31.87 -16.77
C THR A 66 15.66 -32.01 -15.27
N THR A 67 16.45 -32.93 -14.73
CA THR A 67 16.82 -32.93 -13.31
C THR A 67 17.19 -31.51 -12.88
N PRO A 68 16.82 -31.07 -11.67
CA PRO A 68 17.29 -29.80 -11.13
C PRO A 68 18.82 -29.75 -11.21
N PRO A 69 19.45 -28.58 -11.44
CA PRO A 69 20.90 -28.51 -11.35
C PRO A 69 21.28 -28.91 -9.91
N GLU A 70 22.02 -30.00 -9.77
CA GLU A 70 22.80 -30.25 -8.55
C GLU A 70 23.69 -29.03 -8.31
N ALA A 71 23.84 -28.63 -7.04
CA ALA A 71 24.80 -27.62 -6.61
C ALA A 71 26.13 -27.87 -7.32
N GLY A 72 26.47 -26.99 -8.28
CA GLY A 72 27.63 -27.22 -9.12
C GLY A 72 28.91 -27.28 -8.26
N PRO A 73 29.88 -28.15 -8.57
CA PRO A 73 31.13 -28.29 -7.81
C PRO A 73 31.90 -26.97 -7.64
N ALA A 74 31.69 -25.97 -8.50
CA ALA A 74 32.28 -24.64 -8.39
C ALA A 74 31.85 -23.88 -7.13
N ARG A 75 30.57 -23.95 -6.71
CA ARG A 75 30.09 -23.21 -5.53
C ARG A 75 30.58 -23.82 -4.23
N ALA A 76 30.60 -25.14 -4.13
CA ALA A 76 31.12 -25.85 -2.96
C ALA A 76 32.62 -25.57 -2.73
N VAL A 77 33.37 -25.22 -3.79
CA VAL A 77 34.77 -24.77 -3.69
C VAL A 77 34.83 -23.32 -3.20
N GLU A 78 34.03 -22.41 -3.75
CA GLU A 78 33.96 -21.01 -3.27
C GLU A 78 33.54 -20.89 -1.80
N ASP A 79 32.59 -21.69 -1.34
CA ASP A 79 32.07 -21.63 0.04
C ASP A 79 33.09 -22.08 1.09
N ARG A 80 34.07 -22.92 0.72
CA ARG A 80 35.13 -23.38 1.63
C ARG A 80 36.14 -22.29 1.98
N ASP A 81 36.32 -21.34 1.07
CA ASP A 81 37.29 -20.25 1.19
C ASP A 81 36.64 -18.95 1.73
N ARG A 82 35.31 -18.88 1.83
CA ARG A 82 34.58 -17.73 2.39
C ARG A 82 34.59 -17.75 3.92
N ALA A 83 34.97 -16.62 4.52
CA ALA A 83 34.92 -16.43 5.97
C ALA A 83 33.48 -16.23 6.46
N PRO A 84 33.18 -16.54 7.74
CA PRO A 84 31.92 -16.12 8.35
C PRO A 84 31.74 -14.61 8.25
N ALA A 85 30.50 -14.17 8.03
CA ALA A 85 30.16 -12.77 7.93
C ALA A 85 28.86 -12.45 8.68
N THR A 86 28.76 -11.20 9.13
CA THR A 86 27.53 -10.65 9.72
C THR A 86 26.83 -9.78 8.70
N VAL A 87 25.54 -10.02 8.50
CA VAL A 87 24.64 -9.16 7.73
C VAL A 87 23.55 -8.62 8.63
N THR A 88 23.26 -7.31 8.54
CA THR A 88 22.18 -6.68 9.28
C THR A 88 20.97 -6.45 8.38
N LEU A 89 19.83 -7.05 8.70
CA LEU A 89 18.56 -6.69 8.08
C LEU A 89 17.99 -5.47 8.81
N LEU A 90 17.49 -4.52 8.02
CA LEU A 90 16.81 -3.33 8.48
C LEU A 90 15.36 -3.43 7.99
N TYR A 91 14.44 -3.75 8.90
CA TYR A 91 13.06 -4.05 8.52
C TYR A 91 12.08 -3.02 9.07
N THR A 92 11.26 -2.45 8.19
CA THR A 92 10.09 -1.61 8.53
C THR A 92 8.83 -2.23 7.96
N THR A 93 7.68 -1.66 8.28
CA THR A 93 6.37 -2.02 7.72
C THR A 93 5.41 -0.87 7.95
N ASP A 94 4.30 -0.84 7.22
CA ASP A 94 3.19 0.09 7.44
C ASP A 94 3.68 1.54 7.45
N GLU A 95 4.55 1.88 6.48
CA GLU A 95 5.16 3.20 6.42
C GLU A 95 4.14 4.27 6.05
N HIS A 96 3.09 3.91 5.30
CA HIS A 96 1.90 4.71 5.06
C HIS A 96 2.18 6.15 4.63
N GLY A 97 3.25 6.39 3.87
CA GLY A 97 3.62 7.72 3.40
C GLY A 97 4.07 8.70 4.49
N TRP A 98 4.44 8.22 5.69
CA TRP A 98 4.99 9.04 6.78
C TRP A 98 6.44 9.44 6.52
N LEU A 99 6.63 10.22 5.45
CA LEU A 99 7.91 10.71 4.99
C LEU A 99 8.57 11.68 5.98
N LEU A 100 7.76 12.56 6.58
CA LEU A 100 8.22 13.60 7.50
C LEU A 100 8.13 13.11 8.95
N PRO A 101 9.03 13.59 9.83
CA PRO A 101 8.95 13.28 11.25
C PRO A 101 7.74 13.96 11.90
N SER A 102 7.42 13.47 13.10
CA SER A 102 6.46 14.11 14.01
C SER A 102 7.19 14.76 15.18
N HIS A 103 6.64 15.86 15.69
CA HIS A 103 7.18 16.62 16.81
C HIS A 103 6.27 16.45 18.02
N GLU A 104 6.74 15.76 19.05
CA GLU A 104 5.94 15.34 20.20
C GLU A 104 6.73 15.53 21.49
N GLN A 105 6.28 16.43 22.37
CA GLN A 105 6.84 16.62 23.71
C GLN A 105 8.35 16.94 23.73
N GLY A 106 8.84 17.72 22.75
CA GLY A 106 10.26 18.07 22.63
C GLY A 106 11.11 17.00 21.95
N GLU A 107 10.49 15.94 21.42
CA GLU A 107 11.15 14.88 20.65
C GLU A 107 10.69 14.91 19.18
N VAL A 108 11.65 14.71 18.28
CA VAL A 108 11.40 14.36 16.89
C VAL A 108 11.27 12.84 16.81
N ARG A 109 10.21 12.34 16.17
CA ARG A 109 9.90 10.90 16.09
C ARG A 109 9.56 10.47 14.66
N GLY A 110 10.15 9.38 14.23
CA GLY A 110 9.99 8.81 12.89
C GLY A 110 10.52 9.73 11.79
N GLY A 111 10.03 9.52 10.57
CA GLY A 111 10.49 10.25 9.38
C GLY A 111 11.61 9.52 8.64
N ALA A 112 11.61 9.67 7.32
CA ALA A 112 12.51 8.94 6.44
C ALA A 112 13.96 9.44 6.54
N ALA A 113 14.16 10.74 6.74
CA ALA A 113 15.49 11.33 6.85
C ALA A 113 16.17 10.94 8.15
N GLU A 114 15.41 10.93 9.25
CA GLU A 114 15.82 10.56 10.59
C GLU A 114 16.18 9.07 10.64
N LEU A 115 15.31 8.22 10.07
CA LEU A 115 15.56 6.78 9.96
C LEU A 115 16.82 6.51 9.14
N LEU A 116 17.00 7.17 7.99
CA LEU A 116 18.17 6.92 7.15
C LEU A 116 19.47 7.33 7.84
N ALA A 117 19.53 8.51 8.45
CA ALA A 117 20.73 8.93 9.15
C ALA A 117 21.03 8.04 10.36
N GLN A 118 20.01 7.51 11.05
CA GLN A 118 20.21 6.49 12.07
C GLN A 118 20.78 5.18 11.48
N TRP A 119 20.29 4.72 10.34
CA TRP A 119 20.82 3.56 9.64
C TRP A 119 22.28 3.76 9.19
N ILE A 120 22.63 4.92 8.67
CA ILE A 120 24.00 5.25 8.26
C ILE A 120 24.92 5.23 9.49
N THR A 121 24.55 5.96 10.54
CA THR A 121 25.42 6.20 11.70
C THR A 121 25.54 5.00 12.64
N ARG A 122 24.45 4.26 12.87
CA ARG A 122 24.43 3.13 13.82
C ARG A 122 24.68 1.78 13.15
N GLU A 123 24.20 1.61 11.92
CA GLU A 123 24.17 0.30 11.25
C GLU A 123 25.18 0.19 10.09
N GLY A 124 25.86 1.28 9.76
CA GLY A 124 26.76 1.34 8.60
C GLY A 124 26.00 1.09 7.29
N HIS A 125 24.74 1.52 7.23
CA HIS A 125 23.92 1.38 6.03
C HIS A 125 24.46 2.24 4.90
N CYS A 126 24.35 1.72 3.69
CA CYS A 126 24.75 2.41 2.48
C CYS A 126 23.50 2.74 1.66
N PRO A 127 23.11 4.02 1.55
CA PRO A 127 21.94 4.42 0.79
C PRO A 127 22.11 4.17 -0.71
N GLY A 128 20.98 4.19 -1.44
CA GLY A 128 20.91 4.00 -2.89
C GLY A 128 20.64 2.56 -3.32
N SER A 129 19.60 2.38 -4.13
CA SER A 129 19.31 1.10 -4.81
C SER A 129 19.86 1.11 -6.24
N PRO A 130 20.51 0.03 -6.74
CA PRO A 130 20.98 -0.06 -8.12
C PRO A 130 19.88 0.16 -9.18
N GLY A 131 18.61 -0.03 -8.81
CA GLY A 131 17.45 0.15 -9.68
C GLY A 131 16.67 1.45 -9.45
N ALA A 132 17.03 2.27 -8.46
CA ALA A 132 16.32 3.51 -8.20
C ALA A 132 16.57 4.52 -9.33
N ARG A 133 15.52 5.22 -9.77
CA ARG A 133 15.65 6.31 -10.75
C ARG A 133 16.19 7.62 -10.14
N THR A 134 16.61 7.60 -8.89
CA THR A 134 17.19 8.74 -8.16
C THR A 134 18.72 8.76 -8.37
N PRO A 135 19.26 9.62 -9.24
CA PRO A 135 20.62 9.47 -9.80
C PRO A 135 21.77 9.83 -8.85
N GLU A 136 21.48 10.29 -7.63
CA GLU A 136 22.45 11.03 -6.81
C GLU A 136 23.18 10.19 -5.76
N VAL A 137 22.81 8.92 -5.55
CA VAL A 137 23.43 8.06 -4.52
C VAL A 137 24.05 6.83 -5.16
N GLN A 138 25.38 6.77 -5.17
CA GLN A 138 26.12 5.61 -5.68
C GLN A 138 25.99 4.43 -4.72
N ALA A 139 25.42 3.31 -5.21
CA ALA A 139 25.30 2.09 -4.43
C ALA A 139 26.67 1.51 -4.03
N CYS A 140 26.77 0.99 -2.80
CA CYS A 140 27.98 0.32 -2.33
C CYS A 140 28.23 -1.00 -3.07
N LYS A 141 29.51 -1.31 -3.32
CA LYS A 141 29.94 -2.52 -4.02
C LYS A 141 29.64 -3.80 -3.23
N ASP A 142 29.73 -3.76 -1.91
CA ASP A 142 29.48 -4.91 -1.03
C ASP A 142 28.87 -4.48 0.33
N PRO A 143 27.57 -4.13 0.36
CA PRO A 143 26.95 -3.61 1.57
C PRO A 143 26.79 -4.69 2.65
N GLY A 144 26.94 -4.29 3.91
CA GLY A 144 26.69 -5.16 5.08
C GLY A 144 25.25 -5.18 5.58
N THR A 145 24.36 -4.39 4.96
CA THR A 145 22.97 -4.18 5.40
C THR A 145 21.98 -4.48 4.28
N LEU A 146 20.78 -4.95 4.62
CA LEU A 146 19.67 -5.19 3.69
C LEU A 146 18.39 -4.55 4.23
N ALA A 147 17.95 -3.46 3.61
CA ALA A 147 16.71 -2.77 3.96
C ALA A 147 15.50 -3.42 3.28
N LEU A 148 14.48 -3.75 4.07
CA LEU A 148 13.28 -4.50 3.68
C LEU A 148 12.03 -3.85 4.27
N SER A 149 10.91 -3.93 3.56
CA SER A 149 9.61 -3.45 4.04
C SER A 149 8.57 -4.57 4.08
N GLY A 150 7.68 -4.53 5.07
CA GLY A 150 6.51 -5.38 5.20
C GLY A 150 5.31 -4.95 4.35
N GLY A 151 5.40 -3.91 3.53
CA GLY A 151 4.28 -3.42 2.70
C GLY A 151 3.50 -2.26 3.32
N ASP A 152 2.45 -1.81 2.62
CA ASP A 152 1.67 -0.60 2.92
C ASP A 152 2.50 0.68 2.95
N ASN A 153 3.23 0.92 1.85
CA ASN A 153 4.27 1.93 1.83
C ASN A 153 3.73 3.36 1.74
N ALA A 154 2.63 3.58 0.98
CA ALA A 154 2.40 4.88 0.36
C ALA A 154 1.19 5.70 0.86
N THR A 155 0.12 5.08 1.36
CA THR A 155 -1.14 5.81 1.66
C THR A 155 -1.21 6.29 3.11
N GLY A 156 -1.44 7.58 3.33
CA GLY A 156 -1.58 8.18 4.66
C GLY A 156 -1.54 9.72 4.63
N PRO A 157 -0.51 10.40 5.15
CA PRO A 157 -0.40 11.85 5.10
C PRO A 157 -0.60 12.46 3.72
N ALA A 158 -1.15 13.69 3.69
CA ALA A 158 -1.44 14.40 2.44
C ALA A 158 -0.19 14.56 1.55
N ILE A 159 0.99 14.76 2.14
CA ILE A 159 2.26 14.81 1.40
C ILE A 159 2.52 13.55 0.56
N SER A 160 1.97 12.40 0.93
CA SER A 160 2.07 11.19 0.12
C SER A 160 0.81 10.96 -0.70
N SER A 161 -0.36 10.97 -0.06
CA SER A 161 -1.64 10.59 -0.68
C SER A 161 -2.07 11.54 -1.81
N TYR A 162 -1.85 12.85 -1.67
CA TYR A 162 -2.17 13.82 -2.72
C TYR A 162 -1.37 13.58 -4.00
N PHE A 163 -0.09 13.24 -3.84
CA PHE A 163 0.83 12.89 -4.94
C PHE A 163 0.84 11.39 -5.25
N GLN A 164 -0.20 10.67 -4.83
CA GLN A 164 -0.41 9.24 -5.11
C GLN A 164 0.82 8.37 -4.79
N GLY A 165 1.50 8.64 -3.69
CA GLY A 165 2.60 7.84 -3.17
C GLY A 165 3.99 8.12 -3.73
N VAL A 166 4.12 8.96 -4.76
CA VAL A 166 5.42 9.26 -5.39
C VAL A 166 6.47 9.78 -4.41
N PRO A 167 6.16 10.71 -3.47
CA PRO A 167 7.16 11.26 -2.55
C PRO A 167 7.77 10.21 -1.64
N MET A 168 6.95 9.28 -1.16
CA MET A 168 7.42 8.17 -0.33
C MET A 168 8.23 7.17 -1.15
N ALA A 169 7.80 6.85 -2.37
CA ALA A 169 8.56 5.99 -3.27
C ALA A 169 9.96 6.55 -3.60
N GLU A 170 10.06 7.88 -3.81
CA GLU A 170 11.34 8.54 -4.04
C GLU A 170 12.25 8.43 -2.81
N ALA A 171 11.72 8.68 -1.61
CA ALA A 171 12.49 8.57 -0.39
C ALA A 171 12.97 7.13 -0.15
N MET A 172 12.10 6.13 -0.26
CA MET A 172 12.49 4.73 -0.11
C MET A 172 13.56 4.29 -1.12
N GLY A 173 13.50 4.79 -2.36
CA GLY A 173 14.53 4.56 -3.38
C GLY A 173 15.89 5.14 -2.98
N ARG A 174 15.92 6.36 -2.45
CA ARG A 174 17.15 7.00 -1.92
C ARG A 174 17.67 6.28 -0.67
N MET A 175 16.78 5.84 0.20
CA MET A 175 17.10 5.06 1.39
C MET A 175 17.61 3.65 1.09
N GLY A 176 17.60 3.19 -0.17
CA GLY A 176 18.20 1.90 -0.53
C GLY A 176 17.39 0.68 -0.09
N TYR A 177 16.06 0.80 0.05
CA TYR A 177 15.21 -0.38 0.23
C TYR A 177 15.38 -1.34 -0.94
N ALA A 178 15.60 -2.62 -0.63
CA ALA A 178 15.82 -3.66 -1.63
C ALA A 178 14.53 -4.35 -2.04
N ALA A 179 13.64 -4.59 -1.07
CA ALA A 179 12.37 -5.27 -1.29
C ALA A 179 11.27 -4.75 -0.36
N SER A 180 10.03 -4.91 -0.81
CA SER A 180 8.82 -4.72 -0.01
C SER A 180 7.90 -5.93 -0.20
N ALA A 181 7.25 -6.41 0.85
CA ALA A 181 6.09 -7.27 0.66
C ALA A 181 4.96 -6.47 -0.01
N PHE A 182 4.07 -7.15 -0.71
CA PHE A 182 2.85 -6.51 -1.21
C PHE A 182 1.83 -6.43 -0.08
N GLY A 183 1.44 -5.23 0.34
CA GLY A 183 0.36 -4.98 1.28
C GLY A 183 -0.96 -4.64 0.59
N ASN A 184 -2.02 -4.53 1.40
CA ASN A 184 -3.35 -4.31 0.86
C ASN A 184 -3.53 -2.88 0.32
N HIS A 185 -2.74 -1.91 0.78
CA HIS A 185 -2.81 -0.52 0.35
C HIS A 185 -1.92 -0.18 -0.85
N GLU A 186 -1.15 -1.13 -1.39
CA GLU A 186 -0.32 -0.90 -2.59
C GLU A 186 -1.13 -0.48 -3.82
N PHE A 187 -2.41 -0.88 -3.91
CA PHE A 187 -3.32 -0.52 -5.02
C PHE A 187 -4.28 0.62 -4.69
N ASP A 188 -4.06 1.37 -3.60
CA ASP A 188 -4.92 2.51 -3.25
C ASP A 188 -4.96 3.62 -4.32
N PHE A 189 -3.93 3.69 -5.17
CA PHE A 189 -3.86 4.62 -6.29
C PHE A 189 -4.03 3.91 -7.64
N GLY A 190 -4.60 2.71 -7.61
CA GLY A 190 -4.76 1.81 -8.75
C GLY A 190 -3.45 1.18 -9.23
N SER A 191 -3.57 0.23 -10.15
CA SER A 191 -2.46 -0.51 -10.75
C SER A 191 -1.42 0.40 -11.41
N ALA A 192 -1.84 1.46 -12.08
CA ALA A 192 -0.95 2.45 -12.68
C ALA A 192 -0.14 3.22 -11.63
N GLY A 193 -0.77 3.58 -10.50
CA GLY A 193 -0.11 4.22 -9.36
C GLY A 193 0.95 3.30 -8.74
N PHE A 194 0.59 2.04 -8.50
CA PHE A 194 1.52 1.01 -8.02
C PHE A 194 2.73 0.85 -8.95
N LEU A 195 2.51 0.63 -10.25
CA LEU A 195 3.58 0.44 -11.23
C LEU A 195 4.52 1.65 -11.30
N ARG A 196 3.97 2.86 -11.21
CA ARG A 196 4.76 4.09 -11.13
C ARG A 196 5.60 4.12 -9.86
N ASN A 197 5.01 3.88 -8.69
CA ASN A 197 5.72 3.93 -7.41
C ASN A 197 6.80 2.85 -7.31
N ARG A 198 6.51 1.62 -7.78
CA ARG A 198 7.49 0.54 -7.97
C ARG A 198 8.67 0.98 -8.85
N SER A 199 8.38 1.66 -9.95
CA SER A 199 9.44 2.15 -10.84
C SER A 199 10.23 3.33 -10.25
N VAL A 200 9.63 4.19 -9.43
CA VAL A 200 10.29 5.34 -8.82
C VAL A 200 11.23 4.86 -7.71
N SER A 201 10.76 3.98 -6.83
CA SER A 201 11.55 3.44 -5.72
C SER A 201 12.64 2.48 -6.19
N GLY A 202 12.39 1.72 -7.27
CA GLY A 202 13.29 0.67 -7.74
C GLY A 202 13.32 -0.56 -6.82
N MET A 203 12.41 -0.65 -5.84
CA MET A 203 12.27 -1.81 -4.96
C MET A 203 11.65 -3.00 -5.71
N SER A 204 12.04 -4.20 -5.30
CA SER A 204 11.30 -5.42 -5.69
C SER A 204 10.09 -5.60 -4.78
N TYR A 205 8.88 -5.60 -5.34
CA TYR A 205 7.70 -6.03 -4.61
C TYR A 205 7.55 -7.54 -4.70
N LEU A 206 7.36 -8.21 -3.56
CA LEU A 206 7.31 -9.66 -3.44
C LEU A 206 5.95 -10.12 -2.90
N ALA A 207 5.36 -11.15 -3.51
CA ALA A 207 4.13 -11.77 -3.02
C ALA A 207 3.99 -13.20 -3.56
N ALA A 208 4.25 -14.19 -2.71
CA ALA A 208 4.18 -15.61 -3.06
C ALA A 208 2.75 -16.11 -3.32
N ASN A 209 1.77 -15.47 -2.68
CA ASN A 209 0.36 -15.85 -2.74
C ASN A 209 -0.48 -15.01 -3.71
N LEU A 210 0.11 -13.99 -4.35
CA LEU A 210 -0.59 -13.18 -5.35
C LEU A 210 -0.50 -13.83 -6.74
N LYS A 211 -1.65 -14.07 -7.35
CA LYS A 211 -1.78 -14.60 -8.71
C LYS A 211 -2.55 -13.61 -9.58
N VAL A 212 -2.07 -13.44 -10.81
CA VAL A 212 -2.71 -12.57 -11.79
C VAL A 212 -3.45 -13.42 -12.82
N ARG A 213 -4.69 -13.07 -13.13
CA ARG A 213 -5.53 -13.69 -14.16
C ARG A 213 -5.76 -12.72 -15.30
N GLY A 214 -5.29 -13.09 -16.49
CA GLY A 214 -5.51 -12.36 -17.74
C GLY A 214 -4.23 -11.75 -18.31
N GLN A 215 -4.02 -11.94 -19.61
CA GLN A 215 -2.78 -11.55 -20.29
C GLN A 215 -2.47 -10.05 -20.23
N GLY A 216 -3.49 -9.20 -20.02
CA GLY A 216 -3.33 -7.74 -19.90
C GLY A 216 -2.76 -7.26 -18.56
N LEU A 217 -2.64 -8.13 -17.56
CA LEU A 217 -2.21 -7.77 -16.20
C LEU A 217 -0.80 -8.28 -15.86
N ALA A 218 -0.06 -8.83 -16.83
CA ALA A 218 1.28 -9.40 -16.60
C ALA A 218 2.27 -8.45 -15.90
N ALA A 219 2.13 -7.14 -16.09
CA ALA A 219 2.97 -6.15 -15.39
C ALA A 219 2.78 -6.14 -13.86
N LEU A 220 1.66 -6.67 -13.37
CA LEU A 220 1.31 -6.79 -11.95
C LEU A 220 1.77 -8.11 -11.34
N GLU A 221 2.36 -9.01 -12.13
CA GLU A 221 2.98 -10.22 -11.58
C GLU A 221 4.15 -9.82 -10.67
N LEU A 222 4.18 -10.46 -9.50
CA LEU A 222 5.21 -10.27 -8.49
C LEU A 222 5.98 -11.57 -8.30
N PRO A 223 7.31 -11.52 -8.21
CA PRO A 223 8.07 -12.69 -7.83
C PRO A 223 7.71 -13.12 -6.41
N ALA A 224 7.64 -14.42 -6.18
CA ALA A 224 7.37 -14.98 -4.87
C ALA A 224 8.53 -14.75 -3.88
N PHE A 225 9.76 -14.77 -4.41
CA PHE A 225 10.98 -14.52 -3.65
C PHE A 225 12.08 -13.93 -4.53
N ALA A 226 13.11 -13.35 -3.90
CA ALA A 226 14.33 -12.88 -4.54
C ALA A 226 15.56 -13.23 -3.70
N ILE A 227 16.74 -13.29 -4.33
CA ILE A 227 18.02 -13.49 -3.63
C ILE A 227 18.80 -12.18 -3.63
N TYR A 228 19.26 -11.75 -2.45
CA TYR A 228 20.13 -10.59 -2.26
C TYR A 228 21.48 -11.02 -1.69
N GLU A 229 22.56 -10.48 -2.22
CA GLU A 229 23.91 -10.77 -1.72
C GLU A 229 24.45 -9.62 -0.88
N ARG A 230 25.00 -9.92 0.30
CA ARG A 230 25.61 -8.97 1.24
C ARG A 230 26.84 -9.59 1.86
N ARG A 231 28.03 -9.01 1.69
CA ARG A 231 29.30 -9.56 2.19
C ARG A 231 29.54 -11.00 1.74
N GLY A 232 29.18 -11.31 0.49
CA GLY A 232 29.25 -12.66 -0.06
C GLY A 232 28.22 -13.65 0.50
N ILE A 233 27.29 -13.21 1.36
CA ILE A 233 26.20 -14.02 1.92
C ILE A 233 24.93 -13.82 1.09
N ARG A 234 24.34 -14.92 0.62
CA ARG A 234 23.09 -14.95 -0.15
C ARG A 234 21.89 -15.07 0.77
N ILE A 235 21.02 -14.08 0.76
CA ILE A 235 19.79 -14.03 1.56
C ILE A 235 18.61 -14.21 0.63
N GLY A 236 17.87 -15.30 0.81
CA GLY A 236 16.59 -15.49 0.14
C GLY A 236 15.49 -14.77 0.90
N VAL A 237 14.73 -13.92 0.22
CA VAL A 237 13.62 -13.16 0.81
C VAL A 237 12.34 -13.56 0.11
N ILE A 238 11.41 -14.16 0.86
CA ILE A 238 10.05 -14.50 0.40
C ILE A 238 9.11 -13.37 0.81
N GLY A 239 8.17 -13.00 -0.07
CA GLY A 239 7.11 -12.03 0.23
C GLY A 239 5.75 -12.70 0.42
N LEU A 240 4.90 -12.14 1.28
CA LEU A 240 3.48 -12.51 1.39
C LEU A 240 2.59 -11.27 1.51
N ALA A 241 1.43 -11.33 0.87
CA ALA A 241 0.33 -10.39 1.07
C ALA A 241 -0.72 -11.01 1.99
N THR A 242 -1.44 -10.20 2.78
CA THR A 242 -2.56 -10.70 3.57
C THR A 242 -3.72 -11.15 2.68
N GLU A 243 -4.31 -12.30 2.99
CA GLU A 243 -5.56 -12.79 2.41
C GLU A 243 -6.73 -11.80 2.61
N ASP A 244 -6.66 -10.95 3.63
CA ASP A 244 -7.69 -9.95 3.93
C ASP A 244 -7.76 -8.80 2.92
N THR A 245 -6.80 -8.68 2.00
CA THR A 245 -6.69 -7.54 1.06
C THR A 245 -8.00 -7.22 0.33
N LEU A 246 -8.72 -8.24 -0.15
CA LEU A 246 -9.97 -8.04 -0.90
C LEU A 246 -11.12 -7.50 -0.02
N ARG A 247 -10.98 -7.59 1.31
CA ARG A 247 -11.93 -7.07 2.29
C ARG A 247 -11.48 -5.73 2.88
N THR A 248 -10.17 -5.51 3.04
CA THR A 248 -9.59 -4.33 3.70
C THR A 248 -9.13 -3.25 2.74
N ALA A 249 -9.14 -3.52 1.43
CA ALA A 249 -8.93 -2.56 0.36
C ALA A 249 -10.10 -2.58 -0.64
N MET A 250 -10.12 -1.62 -1.57
CA MET A 250 -11.20 -1.52 -2.55
C MET A 250 -11.13 -2.69 -3.54
N ALA A 251 -12.02 -3.68 -3.37
CA ALA A 251 -12.01 -4.96 -4.10
C ALA A 251 -11.93 -4.81 -5.62
N SER A 252 -12.65 -3.84 -6.21
CA SER A 252 -12.64 -3.59 -7.66
C SER A 252 -11.27 -3.20 -8.22
N ARG A 253 -10.33 -2.77 -7.38
CA ARG A 253 -8.94 -2.48 -7.80
C ARG A 253 -8.09 -3.73 -7.94
N PHE A 254 -8.61 -4.86 -7.47
CA PHE A 254 -8.00 -6.18 -7.52
C PHE A 254 -8.72 -7.10 -8.50
N ASP A 255 -9.54 -6.57 -9.41
CA ASP A 255 -10.16 -7.36 -10.48
C ASP A 255 -9.07 -8.09 -11.29
N GLY A 256 -9.17 -9.42 -11.35
CA GLY A 256 -8.15 -10.28 -11.97
C GLY A 256 -6.94 -10.58 -11.10
N ILE A 257 -6.94 -10.19 -9.83
CA ILE A 257 -5.96 -10.60 -8.82
C ILE A 257 -6.60 -11.61 -7.87
N GLU A 258 -5.89 -12.69 -7.59
CA GLU A 258 -6.28 -13.69 -6.61
C GLU A 258 -5.21 -13.84 -5.55
N LEU A 259 -5.66 -14.05 -4.32
CA LEU A 259 -4.79 -14.37 -3.19
C LEU A 259 -5.05 -15.81 -2.78
N GLU A 260 -4.03 -16.65 -2.97
CA GLU A 260 -3.96 -17.98 -2.36
C GLU A 260 -3.74 -17.85 -0.85
N SER A 261 -4.04 -18.91 -0.10
CA SER A 261 -3.77 -18.85 1.33
C SER A 261 -2.29 -18.73 1.65
N GLU A 262 -1.93 -18.03 2.72
CA GLU A 262 -0.52 -17.80 3.05
C GLU A 262 0.23 -19.12 3.28
N GLU A 263 -0.39 -20.06 4.00
CA GLU A 263 0.19 -21.38 4.27
C GLU A 263 0.42 -22.18 2.98
N ALA A 264 -0.58 -22.27 2.09
CA ALA A 264 -0.45 -23.02 0.84
C ALA A 264 0.60 -22.40 -0.10
N ALA A 265 0.70 -21.07 -0.12
CA ALA A 265 1.74 -20.38 -0.89
C ALA A 265 3.14 -20.67 -0.33
N LEU A 266 3.32 -20.68 1.00
CA LEU A 266 4.59 -21.02 1.63
C LEU A 266 4.98 -22.48 1.42
N GLU A 267 4.05 -23.42 1.54
CA GLU A 267 4.29 -24.85 1.24
C GLU A 267 4.90 -25.05 -0.16
N ARG A 268 4.43 -24.28 -1.14
CA ARG A 268 4.93 -24.30 -2.52
C ARG A 268 6.27 -23.58 -2.67
N VAL A 269 6.42 -22.37 -2.13
CA VAL A 269 7.53 -21.47 -2.44
C VAL A 269 8.76 -21.72 -1.59
N VAL A 270 8.63 -22.18 -0.34
CA VAL A 270 9.79 -22.43 0.53
C VAL A 270 10.75 -23.47 -0.07
N PRO A 271 10.29 -24.61 -0.62
CA PRO A 271 11.18 -25.55 -1.32
C PRO A 271 11.85 -24.96 -2.57
N GLU A 272 11.19 -24.05 -3.29
CA GLU A 272 11.76 -23.33 -4.44
C GLU A 272 12.87 -22.37 -4.01
N ALA A 273 12.62 -21.61 -2.94
CA ALA A 273 13.59 -20.69 -2.37
C ALA A 273 14.83 -21.44 -1.85
N TRP A 274 14.67 -22.58 -1.17
CA TRP A 274 15.80 -23.42 -0.75
C TRP A 274 16.57 -24.03 -1.92
N ARG A 275 15.92 -24.34 -3.05
CA ARG A 275 16.59 -24.78 -4.29
C ARG A 275 17.43 -23.69 -4.94
N ALA A 276 17.15 -22.42 -4.67
CA ALA A 276 18.06 -21.32 -5.03
C ALA A 276 19.29 -21.26 -4.11
N GLU A 277 19.36 -22.13 -3.11
CA GLU A 277 20.46 -22.33 -2.17
C GLU A 277 20.91 -21.04 -1.45
N PRO A 278 20.01 -20.31 -0.77
CA PRO A 278 20.40 -19.17 0.06
C PRO A 278 21.14 -19.63 1.33
N ASP A 279 22.02 -18.79 1.85
CA ASP A 279 22.69 -19.02 3.13
C ASP A 279 21.75 -18.78 4.32
N ALA A 280 20.81 -17.84 4.17
CA ALA A 280 19.74 -17.54 5.11
C ALA A 280 18.42 -17.32 4.36
N LEU A 281 17.31 -17.81 4.91
CA LEU A 281 15.98 -17.64 4.35
C LEU A 281 15.15 -16.70 5.24
N VAL A 282 14.56 -15.67 4.66
CA VAL A 282 13.82 -14.61 5.35
C VAL A 282 12.41 -14.54 4.75
N LEU A 283 11.42 -14.30 5.62
CA LEU A 283 10.05 -13.98 5.21
C LEU A 283 9.74 -12.52 5.56
N ILE A 284 9.27 -11.75 4.58
CA ILE A 284 8.62 -10.46 4.81
C ILE A 284 7.15 -10.60 4.43
N ALA A 285 6.25 -10.33 5.36
CA ALA A 285 4.82 -10.57 5.18
C ALA A 285 4.02 -9.35 5.61
N HIS A 286 3.10 -8.92 4.74
CA HIS A 286 2.10 -7.94 5.11
C HIS A 286 0.94 -8.61 5.86
N GLU A 287 1.23 -9.23 7.01
CA GLU A 287 0.23 -9.88 7.85
C GLU A 287 0.64 -9.77 9.33
N CYS A 288 -0.37 -9.77 10.20
CA CYS A 288 -0.22 -9.71 11.64
C CYS A 288 0.61 -10.91 12.13
N PRO A 289 1.62 -10.70 13.00
CA PRO A 289 2.33 -11.79 13.65
C PRO A 289 1.43 -12.84 14.29
N THR A 290 0.29 -12.42 14.86
CA THR A 290 -0.70 -13.32 15.48
C THR A 290 -1.36 -14.30 14.51
N LYS A 291 -1.39 -14.01 13.20
CA LYS A 291 -1.86 -14.95 12.18
C LYS A 291 -0.73 -15.78 11.58
N LEU A 292 0.46 -15.20 11.45
CA LEU A 292 1.64 -15.87 10.92
C LEU A 292 2.17 -16.96 11.87
N GLU A 293 2.23 -16.68 13.18
CA GLU A 293 2.79 -17.59 14.19
C GLU A 293 2.19 -19.01 14.13
N PRO A 294 0.85 -19.22 14.16
CA PRO A 294 0.30 -20.56 14.12
C PRO A 294 0.58 -21.32 12.82
N ILE A 295 0.69 -20.62 11.68
CA ILE A 295 1.08 -21.23 10.39
C ILE A 295 2.53 -21.70 10.48
N LEU A 296 3.43 -20.80 10.85
CA LEU A 296 4.87 -21.07 10.90
C LEU A 296 5.24 -22.13 11.95
N ALA A 297 4.50 -22.19 13.08
CA ALA A 297 4.73 -23.17 14.13
C ALA A 297 4.43 -24.62 13.68
N ARG A 298 3.55 -24.81 12.69
CA ARG A 298 3.27 -26.13 12.10
C ARG A 298 4.37 -26.60 11.15
N HIS A 299 5.18 -25.67 10.64
CA HIS A 299 6.17 -25.91 9.61
C HIS A 299 7.61 -25.53 10.02
N PRO A 300 8.15 -26.09 11.12
CA PRO A 300 9.51 -25.80 11.56
C PRO A 300 10.58 -26.18 10.52
N GLU A 301 10.27 -27.09 9.60
CA GLU A 301 11.14 -27.51 8.49
C GLU A 301 11.40 -26.41 7.45
N TRP A 302 10.60 -25.34 7.43
CA TRP A 302 10.83 -24.19 6.54
C TRP A 302 12.08 -23.39 6.91
N ARG A 303 12.50 -23.44 8.19
CA ARG A 303 13.80 -22.97 8.68
C ARG A 303 14.09 -21.51 8.34
N PHE A 304 13.09 -20.64 8.53
CA PHE A 304 13.30 -19.20 8.44
C PHE A 304 14.32 -18.71 9.46
N SER A 305 15.17 -17.79 9.03
CA SER A 305 16.18 -17.12 9.84
C SER A 305 15.63 -15.84 10.48
N PHE A 306 14.61 -15.24 9.87
CA PHE A 306 13.86 -14.07 10.34
C PHE A 306 12.48 -14.04 9.66
N VAL A 307 11.47 -13.58 10.39
CA VAL A 307 10.13 -13.29 9.88
C VAL A 307 9.71 -11.87 10.27
N GLY A 308 9.50 -11.02 9.26
CA GLY A 308 8.91 -9.70 9.42
C GLY A 308 7.40 -9.75 9.18
N GLY A 309 6.61 -9.27 10.16
CA GLY A 309 5.16 -9.08 10.03
C GLY A 309 4.79 -7.60 9.82
N GLY A 310 3.50 -7.34 9.54
CA GLY A 310 2.96 -6.02 9.20
C GLY A 310 1.45 -5.92 9.47
N HIS A 311 0.76 -5.01 8.78
CA HIS A 311 -0.70 -4.88 8.67
C HIS A 311 -1.45 -4.40 9.93
N CYS A 312 -1.13 -4.92 11.11
CA CYS A 312 -1.84 -4.60 12.36
C CYS A 312 -1.37 -3.33 13.06
N HIS A 313 -0.30 -2.68 12.58
CA HIS A 313 0.35 -1.53 13.19
C HIS A 313 0.80 -1.73 14.65
N LYS A 314 0.90 -2.98 15.12
CA LYS A 314 1.19 -3.31 16.51
C LYS A 314 2.61 -3.82 16.65
N LYS A 315 3.43 -3.10 17.44
CA LYS A 315 4.75 -3.57 17.83
C LYS A 315 4.64 -4.93 18.51
N SER A 316 5.43 -5.89 18.03
CA SER A 316 5.58 -7.19 18.67
C SER A 316 6.93 -7.78 18.32
N GLU A 317 7.57 -8.36 19.32
CA GLU A 317 8.81 -9.10 19.18
C GLU A 317 8.62 -10.46 19.86
N THR A 318 8.55 -11.51 19.04
CA THR A 318 8.28 -12.88 19.47
C THR A 318 9.21 -13.84 18.73
N ARG A 319 9.05 -15.14 18.94
CA ARG A 319 9.75 -16.16 18.17
C ARG A 319 8.80 -17.27 17.75
N VAL A 320 9.02 -17.81 16.57
CA VAL A 320 8.41 -19.06 16.11
C VAL A 320 9.52 -20.07 15.84
N GLY A 321 9.59 -21.10 16.69
CA GLY A 321 10.78 -21.94 16.78
C GLY A 321 12.05 -21.11 17.01
N ASP A 322 13.04 -21.29 16.14
CA ASP A 322 14.31 -20.56 16.19
C ASP A 322 14.29 -19.24 15.41
N ALA A 323 13.18 -18.82 14.79
CA ALA A 323 13.10 -17.58 14.02
C ALA A 323 12.51 -16.44 14.87
N PRO A 324 13.15 -15.25 14.95
CA PRO A 324 12.47 -14.05 15.41
C PRO A 324 11.29 -13.72 14.49
N LEU A 325 10.14 -13.45 15.09
CA LEU A 325 8.94 -12.95 14.42
C LEU A 325 8.66 -11.54 14.94
N VAL A 326 8.90 -10.53 14.11
CA VAL A 326 8.93 -9.12 14.52
C VAL A 326 8.03 -8.26 13.64
N ASN A 327 7.19 -7.45 14.29
CA ASN A 327 6.55 -6.29 13.68
C ASN A 327 7.09 -5.05 14.44
N PRO A 328 7.85 -4.15 13.79
CA PRO A 328 8.44 -2.98 14.44
C PRO A 328 7.46 -1.83 14.67
N GLY A 329 6.17 -1.98 14.38
CA GLY A 329 5.18 -0.91 14.43
C GLY A 329 4.95 -0.31 13.06
N TRP A 330 4.87 1.01 12.96
CA TRP A 330 4.39 1.71 11.76
C TRP A 330 4.94 3.14 11.70
N ARG A 331 4.72 3.84 10.58
CA ARG A 331 5.08 5.26 10.36
C ARG A 331 6.56 5.60 10.48
N LEU A 332 7.44 4.64 10.20
CA LEU A 332 8.89 4.79 10.35
C LEU A 332 9.34 5.19 11.77
N ARG A 333 8.51 5.04 12.81
CA ARG A 333 8.87 5.41 14.20
C ARG A 333 9.87 4.46 14.83
N SER A 334 10.07 3.31 14.20
CA SER A 334 10.98 2.27 14.64
C SER A 334 11.23 1.30 13.48
N TYR A 335 12.31 0.54 13.58
CA TYR A 335 12.63 -0.54 12.65
C TYR A 335 13.12 -1.75 13.45
N ALA A 336 13.00 -2.95 12.88
CA ALA A 336 13.63 -4.14 13.43
C ALA A 336 15.04 -4.24 12.88
N ARG A 337 16.01 -4.29 13.79
CA ARG A 337 17.42 -4.53 13.50
C ARG A 337 17.69 -6.02 13.71
N VAL A 338 18.04 -6.74 12.64
CA VAL A 338 18.28 -8.18 12.71
C VAL A 338 19.70 -8.50 12.30
N GLN A 339 20.53 -8.94 13.23
CA GLN A 339 21.89 -9.40 12.95
C GLN A 339 21.90 -10.89 12.67
N LEU A 340 22.26 -11.25 11.45
CA LEU A 340 22.50 -12.63 11.03
C LEU A 340 24.00 -12.87 10.97
N GLU A 341 24.51 -13.74 11.85
CA GLU A 341 25.87 -14.27 11.72
C GLU A 341 25.82 -15.56 10.91
N VAL A 342 26.55 -15.60 9.80
CA VAL A 342 26.44 -16.69 8.82
C VAL A 342 27.81 -17.27 8.49
N ASP A 343 27.93 -18.59 8.54
CA ASP A 343 29.11 -19.33 8.12
C ASP A 343 28.79 -20.19 6.89
N PRO A 344 29.20 -19.75 5.67
CA PRO A 344 28.89 -20.45 4.42
C PRO A 344 29.57 -21.82 4.31
N ARG A 345 30.58 -22.11 5.15
CA ARG A 345 31.27 -23.41 5.19
C ARG A 345 30.41 -24.51 5.81
N ARG A 346 29.34 -24.15 6.52
CA ARG A 346 28.39 -25.08 7.13
C ARG A 346 27.44 -25.66 6.07
N PRO A 347 26.85 -26.85 6.32
CA PRO A 347 25.82 -27.39 5.45
C PRO A 347 24.66 -26.41 5.24
N LEU A 348 24.10 -26.37 4.04
CA LEU A 348 22.93 -25.56 3.70
C LEU A 348 21.78 -25.79 4.71
N GLY A 349 21.08 -24.71 5.08
CA GLY A 349 20.07 -24.75 6.15
C GLY A 349 20.64 -24.87 7.58
N LYS A 350 21.97 -24.85 7.75
CA LYS A 350 22.66 -24.77 9.05
C LYS A 350 23.76 -23.70 9.06
N ARG A 351 23.71 -22.76 8.10
CA ARG A 351 24.71 -21.69 7.90
C ARG A 351 24.53 -20.52 8.84
N VAL A 352 23.29 -20.21 9.25
CA VAL A 352 23.02 -19.17 10.27
C VAL A 352 23.44 -19.69 11.64
N LEU A 353 24.39 -18.99 12.26
CA LEU A 353 24.92 -19.26 13.60
C LEU A 353 24.12 -18.52 14.68
N SER A 354 23.66 -17.30 14.38
CA SER A 354 22.82 -16.50 15.28
C SER A 354 21.92 -15.55 14.49
N ASN A 355 20.75 -15.21 15.05
CA ASN A 355 19.73 -14.33 14.47
C ASN A 355 19.12 -13.38 15.52
N LYS A 356 19.94 -12.47 16.03
CA LYS A 356 19.51 -11.52 17.07
C LYS A 356 18.65 -10.44 16.43
N ALA A 357 17.46 -10.20 16.97
CA ALA A 357 16.57 -9.14 16.54
C ALA A 357 16.26 -8.22 17.73
N GLU A 358 16.08 -6.93 17.46
CA GLU A 358 15.56 -5.94 18.41
C GLU A 358 14.77 -4.87 17.65
N ILE A 359 13.76 -4.28 18.29
CA ILE A 359 13.08 -3.08 17.76
C ILE A 359 13.84 -1.84 18.23
N VAL A 360 14.27 -1.02 17.27
CA VAL A 360 15.01 0.22 17.52
C VAL A 360 14.10 1.42 17.23
N GLU A 361 13.91 2.29 18.21
CA GLU A 361 13.16 3.54 18.04
C GLU A 361 13.92 4.54 17.17
N VAL A 362 13.16 5.30 16.38
CA VAL A 362 13.64 6.44 15.59
C VAL A 362 13.15 7.70 16.27
N SER A 363 13.99 8.24 17.14
CA SER A 363 13.72 9.50 17.82
C SER A 363 14.99 10.19 18.26
N HIS A 364 14.91 11.51 18.42
CA HIS A 364 15.94 12.33 19.02
C HIS A 364 15.34 13.62 19.59
N PRO A 365 16.04 14.30 20.51
CA PRO A 365 15.61 15.61 21.02
C PRO A 365 15.47 16.64 19.90
N GLU A 366 14.52 17.55 20.03
CA GLU A 366 14.39 18.69 19.13
C GLU A 366 15.65 19.57 19.13
N GLY A 367 16.00 20.10 17.96
CA GLY A 367 17.20 20.92 17.77
C GLY A 367 18.50 20.14 17.55
N GLU A 368 18.47 18.81 17.72
CA GLU A 368 19.53 17.93 17.22
C GLU A 368 19.27 17.54 15.77
N ALA A 369 20.33 17.41 14.96
CA ALA A 369 20.22 17.17 13.51
C ALA A 369 20.76 15.79 13.07
N PRO A 370 20.12 14.67 13.44
CA PRO A 370 20.46 13.36 12.89
C PRO A 370 19.59 13.04 11.66
N ALA A 371 19.33 14.00 10.77
CA ALA A 371 18.54 13.78 9.56
C ALA A 371 19.44 13.72 8.32
N ASP A 372 19.22 12.76 7.43
CA ASP A 372 19.92 12.70 6.15
C ASP A 372 19.50 13.88 5.26
N GLU A 373 20.47 14.70 4.84
CA GLU A 373 20.19 15.92 4.07
C GLU A 373 19.53 15.64 2.71
N GLY A 374 19.86 14.50 2.09
CA GLY A 374 19.33 14.11 0.78
C GLY A 374 17.84 13.78 0.86
N VAL A 375 17.45 12.93 1.81
CA VAL A 375 16.05 12.56 2.03
C VAL A 375 15.26 13.72 2.64
N ALA A 376 15.86 14.52 3.53
CA ALA A 376 15.22 15.72 4.06
C ALA A 376 14.85 16.72 2.95
N ARG A 377 15.71 16.85 1.92
CA ARG A 377 15.44 17.71 0.75
C ARG A 377 14.28 17.20 -0.10
N VAL A 378 14.12 15.87 -0.24
CA VAL A 378 12.94 15.27 -0.88
C VAL A 378 11.69 15.68 -0.11
N GLY A 379 11.68 15.47 1.21
CA GLY A 379 10.59 15.88 2.09
C GLY A 379 10.22 17.36 1.93
N ALA A 380 11.20 18.26 2.04
CA ALA A 380 10.99 19.69 1.90
C ALA A 380 10.45 20.10 0.52
N THR A 381 10.94 19.47 -0.55
CA THR A 381 10.51 19.75 -1.93
C THR A 381 9.03 19.40 -2.13
N TRP A 382 8.62 18.21 -1.67
CA TRP A 382 7.24 17.77 -1.79
C TRP A 382 6.29 18.51 -0.83
N GLN A 383 6.78 18.88 0.35
CA GLN A 383 6.03 19.70 1.30
C GLN A 383 5.70 21.08 0.72
N ALA A 384 6.66 21.75 0.08
CA ALA A 384 6.43 23.04 -0.58
C ALA A 384 5.39 22.94 -1.71
N GLN A 385 5.42 21.86 -2.50
CA GLN A 385 4.40 21.62 -3.54
C GLN A 385 3.02 21.35 -2.94
N LEU A 386 2.95 20.63 -1.82
CA LEU A 386 1.70 20.37 -1.11
C LEU A 386 1.09 21.67 -0.60
N GLU A 387 1.90 22.53 0.03
CA GLU A 387 1.46 23.83 0.55
C GLU A 387 0.92 24.72 -0.57
N GLN A 388 1.59 24.76 -1.72
CA GLN A 388 1.10 25.49 -2.89
C GLN A 388 -0.27 24.97 -3.37
N ALA A 389 -0.51 23.66 -3.33
CA ALA A 389 -1.75 23.06 -3.82
C ALA A 389 -2.91 23.11 -2.81
N LEU A 390 -2.61 22.85 -1.54
CA LEU A 390 -3.58 22.51 -0.50
C LEU A 390 -3.41 23.29 0.81
N GLY A 391 -2.44 24.20 0.91
CA GLY A 391 -2.12 24.95 2.13
C GLY A 391 -3.08 26.09 2.48
N GLU A 392 -4.07 26.38 1.62
CA GLU A 392 -5.11 27.39 1.91
C GLU A 392 -5.92 27.01 3.17
N PRO A 393 -5.98 27.89 4.19
CA PRO A 393 -6.83 27.68 5.36
C PRO A 393 -8.32 27.70 4.98
N ILE A 394 -9.07 26.75 5.52
CA ILE A 394 -10.52 26.59 5.33
C ILE A 394 -11.30 26.69 6.65
N GLY A 395 -10.62 26.68 7.79
CA GLY A 395 -11.22 26.80 9.12
C GLY A 395 -10.19 26.69 10.25
N TYR A 396 -10.68 26.64 11.49
CA TYR A 396 -9.89 26.52 12.72
C TYR A 396 -10.49 25.47 13.66
N THR A 397 -9.65 24.71 14.35
CA THR A 397 -10.03 23.66 15.30
C THR A 397 -9.27 23.79 16.61
N GLY A 398 -9.90 23.38 17.72
CA GLY A 398 -9.24 23.19 19.02
C GLY A 398 -8.31 21.97 19.06
N GLY A 399 -8.45 21.08 18.06
CA GLY A 399 -7.75 19.81 17.93
C GLY A 399 -8.71 18.66 18.18
N MET A 400 -8.66 17.64 17.32
CA MET A 400 -9.54 16.47 17.40
C MET A 400 -8.75 15.17 17.27
N GLU A 401 -8.84 14.32 18.30
CA GLU A 401 -8.25 12.98 18.24
C GLU A 401 -8.89 12.12 17.15
N ARG A 402 -8.11 11.20 16.56
CA ARG A 402 -8.54 10.35 15.43
C ARG A 402 -9.86 9.62 15.71
N ASP A 403 -9.98 9.01 16.88
CA ASP A 403 -11.14 8.19 17.25
C ASP A 403 -12.21 8.99 18.01
N SER A 404 -12.13 10.32 17.99
CA SER A 404 -13.06 11.18 18.71
C SER A 404 -14.43 11.25 18.03
N ARG A 405 -15.49 11.39 18.83
CA ARG A 405 -16.83 11.70 18.33
C ARG A 405 -16.85 13.01 17.54
N ALA A 406 -16.09 14.01 17.96
CA ALA A 406 -16.01 15.31 17.27
C ALA A 406 -15.54 15.17 15.82
N LEU A 407 -14.46 14.42 15.57
CA LEU A 407 -13.94 14.20 14.21
C LEU A 407 -14.92 13.43 13.33
N SER A 408 -15.46 12.32 13.84
CA SER A 408 -16.46 11.55 13.10
C SER A 408 -17.74 12.34 12.80
N HIS A 409 -18.25 13.12 13.76
CA HIS A 409 -19.39 14.01 13.55
C HIS A 409 -19.09 15.10 12.53
N TRP A 410 -17.92 15.75 12.57
CA TRP A 410 -17.53 16.73 11.56
C TRP A 410 -17.64 16.17 10.14
N ILE A 411 -17.09 14.98 9.92
CA ILE A 411 -17.09 14.31 8.62
C ILE A 411 -18.52 13.92 8.23
N GLY A 412 -19.20 13.14 9.08
CA GLY A 412 -20.53 12.62 8.75
C GLY A 412 -21.60 13.71 8.62
N THR A 413 -21.55 14.76 9.45
CA THR A 413 -22.45 15.92 9.33
C THR A 413 -22.20 16.65 8.02
N SER A 414 -20.93 16.85 7.62
CA SER A 414 -20.65 17.48 6.33
C SER A 414 -21.27 16.72 5.15
N TRP A 415 -21.25 15.39 5.18
CA TRP A 415 -21.87 14.58 4.13
C TRP A 415 -23.39 14.73 4.15
N ARG A 416 -24.01 14.71 5.34
CA ARG A 416 -25.45 14.86 5.51
C ARG A 416 -25.96 16.20 5.02
N GLU A 417 -25.34 17.29 5.47
CA GLU A 417 -25.75 18.65 5.14
C GLU A 417 -25.57 18.95 3.64
N VAL A 418 -24.44 18.54 3.05
CA VAL A 418 -24.15 18.83 1.63
C VAL A 418 -24.96 17.93 0.69
N LEU A 419 -25.19 16.66 1.05
CA LEU A 419 -25.96 15.73 0.21
C LEU A 419 -27.47 15.74 0.49
N GLY A 420 -27.91 16.36 1.59
CA GLY A 420 -29.30 16.39 2.03
C GLY A 420 -29.83 15.00 2.39
N VAL A 421 -29.08 14.23 3.20
CA VAL A 421 -29.46 12.86 3.60
C VAL A 421 -29.74 12.71 5.09
N ASP A 422 -30.50 11.68 5.44
CA ASP A 422 -30.92 11.43 6.83
C ASP A 422 -29.74 11.01 7.72
N VAL A 423 -28.94 10.05 7.25
CA VAL A 423 -27.86 9.39 8.01
C VAL A 423 -26.59 9.32 7.16
N ALA A 424 -25.42 9.45 7.79
CA ALA A 424 -24.15 9.07 7.19
C ALA A 424 -23.54 7.89 7.95
N ILE A 425 -23.06 6.89 7.21
CA ILE A 425 -22.33 5.74 7.76
C ILE A 425 -20.95 5.68 7.10
N LEU A 426 -19.93 5.76 7.95
CA LEU A 426 -18.51 5.58 7.60
C LEU A 426 -17.88 4.52 8.52
N ASN A 427 -16.66 4.10 8.22
CA ASN A 427 -15.90 3.17 9.03
C ASN A 427 -14.73 3.86 9.74
N LYS A 428 -14.37 3.39 10.93
CA LYS A 428 -13.22 3.90 11.71
C LYS A 428 -11.92 3.84 10.90
N GLY A 429 -11.71 2.76 10.14
CA GLY A 429 -10.52 2.58 9.30
C GLY A 429 -10.35 3.63 8.20
N GLY A 430 -11.45 4.27 7.76
CA GLY A 430 -11.43 5.37 6.79
C GLY A 430 -10.84 6.67 7.34
N ILE A 431 -10.89 6.88 8.66
CA ILE A 431 -10.33 8.07 9.33
C ILE A 431 -8.91 7.75 9.79
N ARG A 432 -7.90 8.29 9.09
CA ARG A 432 -6.50 7.86 9.28
C ARG A 432 -5.70 8.71 10.26
N GLN A 433 -6.12 9.94 10.53
CA GLN A 433 -5.35 10.89 11.34
C GLN A 433 -6.23 11.75 12.24
N ALA A 434 -5.64 12.17 13.35
CA ALA A 434 -6.14 13.26 14.17
C ALA A 434 -6.01 14.59 13.41
N VAL A 435 -6.73 15.60 13.89
CA VAL A 435 -6.65 16.98 13.39
C VAL A 435 -5.91 17.80 14.44
N PRO A 436 -4.70 18.31 14.15
CA PRO A 436 -3.97 19.16 15.09
C PRO A 436 -4.74 20.46 15.38
N ARG A 437 -4.53 21.01 16.58
CA ARG A 437 -5.03 22.33 16.94
C ARG A 437 -4.50 23.39 15.97
N GLY A 438 -5.36 24.33 15.56
CA GLY A 438 -4.98 25.46 14.72
C GLY A 438 -5.74 25.49 13.40
N GLU A 439 -5.05 25.87 12.33
CA GLU A 439 -5.64 25.98 11.00
C GLU A 439 -5.98 24.60 10.41
N ILE A 440 -7.20 24.50 9.91
CA ILE A 440 -7.63 23.41 9.04
C ILE A 440 -7.36 23.87 7.62
N THR A 441 -6.56 23.11 6.87
CA THR A 441 -6.34 23.32 5.43
C THR A 441 -6.96 22.19 4.63
N LYS A 442 -6.96 22.29 3.29
CA LYS A 442 -7.31 21.13 2.45
C LYS A 442 -6.35 19.96 2.70
N ALA A 443 -5.06 20.22 2.94
CA ALA A 443 -4.09 19.19 3.28
C ALA A 443 -4.47 18.45 4.58
N THR A 444 -5.00 19.17 5.57
CA THR A 444 -5.54 18.57 6.79
C THR A 444 -6.63 17.54 6.47
N VAL A 445 -7.60 17.88 5.63
CA VAL A 445 -8.69 16.96 5.22
C VAL A 445 -8.13 15.75 4.44
N TYR A 446 -7.18 15.97 3.53
CA TYR A 446 -6.51 14.89 2.80
C TYR A 446 -5.73 13.93 3.72
N SER A 447 -5.14 14.43 4.80
CA SER A 447 -4.46 13.60 5.80
C SER A 447 -5.44 12.76 6.62
N VAL A 448 -6.62 13.30 6.94
CA VAL A 448 -7.69 12.60 7.67
C VAL A 448 -8.36 11.53 6.80
N LEU A 449 -8.63 11.86 5.54
CA LEU A 449 -9.37 11.04 4.56
C LEU A 449 -8.51 10.76 3.31
N PRO A 450 -7.47 9.93 3.40
CA PRO A 450 -6.45 9.85 2.36
C PRO A 450 -6.78 8.97 1.17
N PHE A 451 -7.79 8.11 1.31
CA PHE A 451 -8.25 7.24 0.24
C PHE A 451 -9.02 8.02 -0.83
N ASP A 452 -9.02 7.48 -2.05
CA ASP A 452 -9.71 8.07 -3.20
C ASP A 452 -11.18 7.60 -3.30
N ASN A 453 -11.87 7.55 -2.16
CA ASN A 453 -13.26 7.09 -2.08
C ASN A 453 -14.23 8.09 -2.72
N LYS A 454 -15.37 7.57 -3.17
CA LYS A 454 -16.49 8.35 -3.71
C LYS A 454 -17.75 8.13 -2.87
N LEU A 455 -18.52 9.19 -2.68
CA LEU A 455 -19.78 9.14 -1.97
C LEU A 455 -20.90 8.64 -2.88
N LEU A 456 -21.79 7.87 -2.28
CA LEU A 456 -23.06 7.44 -2.85
C LEU A 456 -24.13 7.50 -1.76
N VAL A 457 -25.39 7.52 -2.20
CA VAL A 457 -26.54 7.54 -1.30
C VAL A 457 -27.38 6.30 -1.53
N CYS A 458 -27.54 5.50 -0.48
CA CYS A 458 -28.40 4.33 -0.46
C CYS A 458 -29.79 4.68 0.09
N SER A 459 -30.78 3.91 -0.31
CA SER A 459 -32.13 3.92 0.22
C SER A 459 -32.34 2.68 1.10
N LEU A 460 -32.21 2.85 2.42
CA LEU A 460 -32.20 1.72 3.38
C LEU A 460 -33.40 1.75 4.32
N LYS A 461 -33.86 0.56 4.73
CA LYS A 461 -34.79 0.41 5.84
C LYS A 461 -34.13 0.74 7.18
N GLY A 462 -34.92 1.22 8.15
CA GLY A 462 -34.41 1.47 9.50
C GLY A 462 -33.71 0.25 10.11
N ARG A 463 -34.26 -0.96 9.94
CA ARG A 463 -33.61 -2.21 10.37
C ARG A 463 -32.24 -2.48 9.73
N GLU A 464 -32.04 -2.07 8.47
CA GLU A 464 -30.80 -2.27 7.73
C GLU A 464 -29.72 -1.28 8.20
N ILE A 465 -30.13 -0.05 8.55
CA ILE A 465 -29.27 0.92 9.23
C ILE A 465 -28.80 0.34 10.57
N VAL A 466 -29.72 -0.20 11.39
CA VAL A 466 -29.38 -0.82 12.68
C VAL A 466 -28.40 -1.98 12.50
N GLN A 467 -28.59 -2.81 11.47
CA GLN A 467 -27.67 -3.90 11.14
C GLN A 467 -26.26 -3.39 10.89
N HIS A 468 -26.08 -2.36 10.05
CA HIS A 468 -24.76 -1.78 9.78
C HIS A 468 -24.14 -1.13 11.01
N LEU A 469 -24.93 -0.43 11.83
CA LEU A 469 -24.44 0.18 13.07
C LEU A 469 -24.05 -0.85 14.14
N GLY A 470 -24.49 -2.10 14.00
CA GLY A 470 -24.00 -3.23 14.80
C GLY A 470 -22.58 -3.66 14.45
N HIS A 471 -22.03 -3.22 13.31
CA HIS A 471 -20.68 -3.54 12.89
C HIS A 471 -19.64 -2.79 13.74
N ARG A 472 -18.59 -3.48 14.19
CA ARG A 472 -17.59 -2.89 15.14
C ARG A 472 -16.84 -1.68 14.58
N GLU A 473 -16.69 -1.61 13.26
CA GLU A 473 -16.01 -0.51 12.58
C GLU A 473 -16.97 0.64 12.24
N ALA A 474 -18.29 0.45 12.37
CA ALA A 474 -19.26 1.45 11.94
C ALA A 474 -19.25 2.70 12.82
N VAL A 475 -19.44 3.82 12.15
CA VAL A 475 -19.63 5.13 12.74
C VAL A 475 -20.85 5.75 12.05
N GLY A 476 -21.95 5.87 12.82
CA GLY A 476 -23.18 6.51 12.37
C GLY A 476 -23.25 7.97 12.80
N VAL A 477 -23.63 8.85 11.90
CA VAL A 477 -23.88 10.27 12.15
C VAL A 477 -25.29 10.62 11.65
N GLY A 478 -26.00 11.49 12.37
CA GLY A 478 -27.42 11.75 12.15
C GLY A 478 -28.37 10.79 12.89
N ILE A 479 -27.78 9.90 13.68
CA ILE A 479 -28.47 8.84 14.39
C ILE A 479 -27.70 8.54 15.68
N THR A 480 -28.42 8.43 16.80
CA THR A 480 -27.85 8.18 18.12
C THR A 480 -28.50 6.95 18.75
N PRO A 481 -27.73 6.02 19.35
CA PRO A 481 -28.30 4.92 20.11
C PRO A 481 -29.06 5.45 21.34
N GLY A 482 -30.32 5.03 21.46
CA GLY A 482 -31.18 5.24 22.61
C GLY A 482 -31.11 4.08 23.61
N ARG A 483 -31.96 4.11 24.63
CA ARG A 483 -32.07 3.02 25.60
C ARG A 483 -32.72 1.78 24.93
N ASN A 484 -32.29 0.58 25.35
CA ASN A 484 -32.84 -0.71 24.92
C ASN A 484 -32.62 -1.06 23.43
N GLY A 485 -31.52 -0.61 22.82
CA GLY A 485 -31.18 -0.95 21.42
C GLY A 485 -31.99 -0.22 20.35
N ARG A 486 -32.84 0.74 20.74
CA ARG A 486 -33.55 1.63 19.82
C ARG A 486 -32.63 2.76 19.38
N PHE A 487 -32.88 3.34 18.21
CA PHE A 487 -32.13 4.50 17.71
C PHE A 487 -33.05 5.70 17.52
N THR A 488 -32.47 6.90 17.63
CA THR A 488 -33.15 8.17 17.43
C THR A 488 -32.39 8.95 16.38
N LEU A 489 -33.10 9.47 15.37
CA LEU A 489 -32.56 10.37 14.37
C LEU A 489 -32.36 11.77 14.97
N ASP A 490 -31.51 12.57 14.34
CA ASP A 490 -31.40 13.98 14.66
C ASP A 490 -32.76 14.68 14.61
N GLY A 491 -32.97 15.63 15.52
CA GLY A 491 -34.28 16.24 15.78
C GLY A 491 -35.19 15.42 16.71
N GLY A 492 -34.71 14.30 17.26
CA GLY A 492 -35.39 13.56 18.33
C GLY A 492 -36.45 12.56 17.87
N ARG A 493 -36.58 12.33 16.56
CA ARG A 493 -37.54 11.36 16.00
C ARG A 493 -37.02 9.92 16.21
N PRO A 494 -37.81 9.00 16.81
CA PRO A 494 -37.44 7.60 16.86
C PRO A 494 -37.24 7.03 15.45
N LEU A 495 -36.25 6.15 15.28
CA LEU A 495 -36.10 5.38 14.05
C LEU A 495 -37.26 4.39 13.91
N ASP A 496 -37.92 4.40 12.76
CA ASP A 496 -38.90 3.40 12.37
C ASP A 496 -38.18 2.32 11.53
N GLU A 497 -38.22 1.07 11.97
CA GLU A 497 -37.49 -0.02 11.33
C GLU A 497 -38.02 -0.39 9.94
N ASP A 498 -39.29 -0.07 9.64
CA ASP A 498 -39.96 -0.36 8.37
C ASP A 498 -39.95 0.84 7.40
N ALA A 499 -39.69 2.05 7.91
CA ALA A 499 -39.50 3.23 7.08
C ALA A 499 -38.17 3.17 6.31
N THR A 500 -38.14 3.88 5.18
CA THR A 500 -36.96 4.00 4.32
C THR A 500 -36.31 5.37 4.51
N TYR A 501 -34.99 5.39 4.57
CA TYR A 501 -34.17 6.57 4.81
C TYR A 501 -33.06 6.67 3.78
N THR A 502 -32.58 7.89 3.56
CA THR A 502 -31.41 8.16 2.72
C THR A 502 -30.12 8.08 3.55
N VAL A 503 -29.18 7.25 3.10
CA VAL A 503 -27.94 6.97 3.83
C VAL A 503 -26.73 7.25 2.94
N ALA A 504 -25.92 8.25 3.31
CA ALA A 504 -24.64 8.46 2.64
C ALA A 504 -23.60 7.47 3.16
N THR A 505 -22.85 6.87 2.24
CA THR A 505 -21.66 6.06 2.54
C THR A 505 -20.64 6.19 1.42
N VAL A 506 -19.51 5.49 1.57
CA VAL A 506 -18.46 5.43 0.55
C VAL A 506 -18.56 4.15 -0.28
N ASP A 507 -18.11 4.24 -1.51
CA ASP A 507 -17.97 3.13 -2.45
C ASP A 507 -17.23 1.91 -1.87
N PHE A 508 -16.17 2.12 -1.10
CA PHE A 508 -15.48 1.03 -0.38
C PHE A 508 -16.44 0.18 0.47
N LEU A 509 -17.26 0.81 1.33
CA LEU A 509 -18.22 0.09 2.18
C LEU A 509 -19.40 -0.44 1.36
N TYR A 510 -19.80 0.30 0.32
CA TYR A 510 -20.90 -0.11 -0.53
C TYR A 510 -20.64 -1.46 -1.22
N PHE A 511 -19.44 -1.64 -1.76
CA PHE A 511 -18.99 -2.86 -2.44
C PHE A 511 -18.47 -3.95 -1.49
N GLY A 512 -18.78 -3.87 -0.20
CA GLY A 512 -18.48 -4.93 0.76
C GLY A 512 -17.16 -4.81 1.52
N GLY A 513 -16.46 -3.68 1.38
CA GLY A 513 -15.31 -3.35 2.21
C GLY A 513 -15.63 -3.45 3.69
N ASP A 514 -14.68 -3.94 4.48
CA ASP A 514 -14.82 -4.29 5.91
C ASP A 514 -15.93 -5.32 6.23
N GLY A 515 -16.58 -5.93 5.23
CA GLY A 515 -17.68 -6.87 5.42
C GLY A 515 -19.07 -6.22 5.50
N PHE A 516 -19.20 -4.95 5.11
CA PHE A 516 -20.50 -4.30 4.99
C PHE A 516 -21.33 -4.89 3.83
N THR A 517 -22.65 -4.67 3.82
CA THR A 517 -23.58 -5.35 2.88
C THR A 517 -24.53 -4.41 2.14
N PHE A 518 -24.18 -3.12 2.04
CA PHE A 518 -25.03 -2.08 1.43
C PHE A 518 -25.53 -2.44 0.02
N GLN A 519 -24.68 -2.93 -0.88
CA GLN A 519 -25.09 -3.28 -2.25
C GLN A 519 -26.18 -4.36 -2.30
N GLY A 520 -26.18 -5.29 -1.33
CA GLY A 520 -27.21 -6.33 -1.24
C GLY A 520 -28.57 -5.78 -0.80
N GLN A 521 -28.58 -4.69 -0.05
CA GLN A 521 -29.79 -4.05 0.48
C GLN A 521 -30.33 -2.97 -0.47
N ASP A 522 -29.45 -2.23 -1.14
CA ASP A 522 -29.79 -1.30 -2.21
C ASP A 522 -28.92 -1.56 -3.45
N PRO A 523 -29.40 -2.36 -4.42
CA PRO A 523 -28.66 -2.67 -5.63
C PRO A 523 -28.64 -1.51 -6.65
N SER A 524 -29.33 -0.40 -6.40
CA SER A 524 -29.45 0.74 -7.31
C SER A 524 -29.33 2.07 -6.56
N PRO A 525 -28.18 2.32 -5.90
CA PRO A 525 -27.97 3.52 -5.12
C PRO A 525 -27.89 4.74 -6.04
N ARG A 526 -28.11 5.92 -5.47
CA ARG A 526 -27.77 7.17 -6.16
C ARG A 526 -26.26 7.38 -6.11
N TRP A 527 -25.59 7.09 -7.22
CA TRP A 527 -24.17 7.41 -7.37
C TRP A 527 -23.97 8.92 -7.47
N THR A 528 -23.26 9.52 -6.51
CA THR A 528 -22.96 10.95 -6.56
C THR A 528 -21.66 11.23 -7.31
N GLY A 529 -20.70 10.30 -7.24
CA GLY A 529 -19.34 10.48 -7.77
C GLY A 529 -18.54 11.58 -7.07
N VAL A 530 -19.08 12.16 -5.98
CA VAL A 530 -18.45 13.22 -5.22
C VAL A 530 -17.30 12.63 -4.40
N ASP A 531 -16.14 13.29 -4.45
CA ASP A 531 -15.04 12.98 -3.56
C ASP A 531 -15.45 13.17 -2.10
N TRP A 532 -15.26 12.16 -1.25
CA TRP A 532 -15.70 12.20 0.15
C TRP A 532 -15.08 13.31 1.01
N ARG A 533 -14.01 13.96 0.53
CA ARG A 533 -13.39 15.14 1.15
C ARG A 533 -14.11 16.44 0.80
N GLU A 534 -14.75 16.52 -0.35
CA GLU A 534 -15.31 17.77 -0.87
C GLU A 534 -16.45 18.31 0.03
N PRO A 535 -17.40 17.48 0.52
CA PRO A 535 -18.37 17.96 1.49
C PRO A 535 -17.72 18.46 2.78
N VAL A 536 -16.67 17.80 3.27
CA VAL A 536 -15.93 18.23 4.47
C VAL A 536 -15.32 19.62 4.26
N ILE A 537 -14.67 19.84 3.11
CA ILE A 537 -14.03 21.11 2.76
C ILE A 537 -15.07 22.22 2.63
N SER A 538 -16.11 22.00 1.83
CA SER A 538 -17.14 22.99 1.56
C SER A 538 -17.95 23.34 2.81
N TYR A 539 -18.40 22.33 3.58
CA TYR A 539 -19.11 22.52 4.85
C TYR A 539 -18.27 23.33 5.84
N THR A 540 -16.99 23.00 6.02
CA THR A 540 -16.11 23.71 6.97
C THR A 540 -16.02 25.21 6.65
N ARG A 541 -15.93 25.57 5.36
CA ARG A 541 -15.90 26.98 4.94
C ARG A 541 -17.17 27.74 5.32
N THR A 542 -18.34 27.08 5.32
CA THR A 542 -19.62 27.72 5.68
C THR A 542 -19.74 28.06 7.17
N LEU A 543 -18.97 27.40 8.04
CA LEU A 543 -19.08 27.58 9.48
C LEU A 543 -18.36 28.83 10.00
N VAL A 544 -17.48 29.45 9.18
CA VAL A 544 -16.76 30.70 9.47
C VAL A 544 -16.11 30.65 10.87
N THR A 545 -15.30 29.62 11.12
CA THR A 545 -14.60 29.40 12.39
C THR A 545 -13.41 30.34 12.55
N THR A 546 -13.01 30.63 13.78
CA THR A 546 -11.83 31.45 14.13
C THR A 546 -11.02 30.79 15.24
N PRO A 547 -9.78 31.25 15.56
CA PRO A 547 -9.02 30.72 16.69
C PRO A 547 -9.75 30.79 18.05
N THR A 548 -10.67 31.74 18.23
CA THR A 548 -11.46 31.90 19.47
C THR A 548 -12.85 31.27 19.41
N ALA A 549 -13.30 30.89 18.22
CA ALA A 549 -14.55 30.17 17.97
C ALA A 549 -14.28 29.01 17.00
N PRO A 550 -13.58 27.95 17.48
CA PRO A 550 -13.16 26.85 16.65
C PRO A 550 -14.35 25.96 16.25
N LEU A 551 -14.09 25.06 15.29
CA LEU A 551 -15.04 24.15 14.70
C LEU A 551 -15.93 23.43 15.72
N GLU A 552 -15.37 22.95 16.82
CA GLU A 552 -16.05 22.17 17.85
C GLU A 552 -17.19 22.92 18.55
N HIS A 553 -17.18 24.27 18.50
CA HIS A 553 -18.30 25.10 19.01
C HIS A 553 -19.48 25.18 18.02
N LYS A 554 -19.32 24.66 16.80
CA LYS A 554 -20.26 24.75 15.69
C LYS A 554 -20.82 23.39 15.25
N ILE A 555 -20.15 22.30 15.62
CA ILE A 555 -20.52 20.91 15.26
C ILE A 555 -21.02 20.15 16.50
N HIS A 556 -22.28 20.38 16.90
CA HIS A 556 -22.91 19.66 18.01
C HIS A 556 -23.85 18.57 17.50
#